data_AF-A0A0L7K3S2-F1
#
_entry.id   AF-A0A0L7K3S2-F1
#
_cell.length_a   1.000
_cell.length_b   1.000
_cell.length_c   1.000
_cell.angle_alpha   90.00
_cell.angle_beta   90.00
_cell.angle_gamma   90.00
#
_symmetry.space_group_name_H-M   'P 1'
#
loop_
_entity.id
_entity.type
_entity.pdbx_description
1 polymer ?
#
loop_
_entity_poly.entity_id
_entity_poly.type
_entity_poly.pdbx_seq_one_letter_code
_entity_poly.pdbx_strand_id
1 'polypeptide(L)'
;MNLARLRRSVPKLKNAYSRRSSQVAVLEQDEYTETPEYPPILDMSLEGRKKRERESLFTKIRELNTVEEKQIALNMPRYYGWKSVMLREDKIPYNALPLVQCYTRSHFIPSEKLPETYSEPGRLQFADDVVKEVKGQIEDAIAFELDGVERNIVLRPEQTEEAQKEDAQAACIVRQINRIVINNLSDKLPHILSTQVDFEPRHEAFWFVGGTDVPGSVLAWRNKYKWKKERLYEPVDKPVQYTGTPLIALRNRLPLKPLLPYSEAENPDFKVPKFSHIPKAVGYFEEHASYGPEDNLEALHCQAMKASFGWLLAQANSQGFTTYNDVTYPLVAQTVITNGQLWS
;
A
#
# COMPACT_ATOMS: atom_id res chain seq x y z
N MET A 1 -37.33 33.15 -41.26
CA MET A 1 -36.03 33.83 -41.45
C MET A 1 -34.95 32.77 -41.61
N ASN A 2 -34.39 32.65 -42.81
CA ASN A 2 -33.39 31.66 -43.16
C ASN A 2 -32.01 32.10 -42.64
N LEU A 3 -31.43 31.34 -41.72
CA LEU A 3 -30.05 31.53 -41.29
C LEU A 3 -29.11 30.91 -42.33
N ALA A 4 -28.41 31.79 -43.05
CA ALA A 4 -27.43 31.43 -44.06
C ALA A 4 -26.31 30.56 -43.47
N ARG A 5 -26.17 29.33 -43.97
CA ARG A 5 -24.99 28.48 -43.75
C ARG A 5 -23.82 29.06 -44.54
N LEU A 6 -23.03 29.92 -43.90
CA LEU A 6 -21.71 30.31 -44.40
C LEU A 6 -20.76 29.11 -44.30
N ARG A 7 -20.52 28.46 -45.45
CA ARG A 7 -19.41 27.51 -45.62
C ARG A 7 -18.10 28.27 -45.47
N ARG A 8 -17.48 28.20 -44.29
CA ARG A 8 -16.07 28.60 -44.10
C ARG A 8 -15.19 27.59 -44.82
N SER A 9 -14.82 27.89 -46.06
CA SER A 9 -13.69 27.24 -46.72
C SER A 9 -12.42 27.85 -46.15
N VAL A 10 -11.82 27.20 -45.16
CA VAL A 10 -10.46 27.55 -44.72
C VAL A 10 -9.53 26.97 -45.78
N PRO A 11 -8.71 27.78 -46.49
CA PRO A 11 -7.74 27.24 -47.40
C PRO A 11 -6.74 26.42 -46.59
N LYS A 12 -6.47 25.19 -47.03
CA LYS A 12 -5.39 24.36 -46.49
C LYS A 12 -4.07 25.08 -46.80
N LEU A 13 -3.60 25.90 -45.86
CA LEU A 13 -2.22 26.34 -45.81
C LEU A 13 -1.37 25.07 -45.79
N LYS A 14 -0.77 24.75 -46.94
CA LYS A 14 0.25 23.72 -47.04
C LYS A 14 1.29 24.05 -46.00
N ASN A 15 1.54 23.12 -45.08
CA ASN A 15 2.59 23.20 -44.09
C ASN A 15 3.91 23.57 -44.79
N ALA A 16 4.27 24.84 -44.76
CA ALA A 16 5.62 25.26 -45.01
C ALA A 16 6.42 24.67 -43.85
N TYR A 17 7.15 23.58 -44.11
CA TYR A 17 8.19 23.12 -43.23
C TYR A 17 9.26 24.20 -43.18
N SER A 18 9.06 25.20 -42.32
CA SER A 18 10.14 25.99 -41.77
C SER A 18 11.05 24.99 -41.09
N ARG A 19 12.14 24.61 -41.77
CA ARG A 19 13.31 24.06 -41.09
C ARG A 19 13.77 25.16 -40.16
N ARG A 20 13.31 25.14 -38.91
CA ARG A 20 13.98 25.86 -37.84
C ARG A 20 15.35 25.20 -37.71
N SER A 21 16.37 25.76 -38.36
CA SER A 21 17.73 25.55 -37.91
C SER A 21 17.80 26.20 -36.54
N SER A 22 17.63 25.42 -35.48
CA SER A 22 18.17 25.79 -34.19
C SER A 22 19.69 25.80 -34.37
N GLN A 23 20.25 26.95 -34.74
CA GLN A 23 21.65 27.18 -34.40
C GLN A 23 21.70 27.13 -32.88
N VAL A 24 22.40 26.15 -32.34
CA VAL A 24 22.79 26.12 -30.93
C VAL A 24 23.51 27.45 -30.70
N ALA A 25 23.06 28.23 -29.73
CA ALA A 25 23.82 29.38 -29.28
C ALA A 25 25.19 28.84 -28.85
N VAL A 26 26.22 29.11 -29.65
CA VAL A 26 27.60 28.78 -29.31
C VAL A 26 27.93 29.66 -28.12
N LEU A 27 27.80 29.09 -26.92
CA LEU A 27 28.52 29.60 -25.77
C LEU A 27 30.00 29.51 -26.15
N GLU A 28 30.77 30.58 -25.96
CA GLU A 28 32.22 30.58 -26.10
C GLU A 28 32.79 29.52 -25.15
N GLN A 29 32.87 28.27 -25.62
CA GLN A 29 33.63 27.20 -25.01
C GLN A 29 34.93 27.18 -25.80
N ASP A 30 36.06 27.46 -25.12
CA ASP A 30 37.37 27.27 -25.70
C ASP A 30 37.47 25.83 -26.23
N GLU A 31 37.47 25.66 -27.55
CA GLU A 31 37.38 24.35 -28.23
C GLU A 31 38.58 23.43 -27.91
N TYR A 32 39.60 23.95 -27.24
CA TYR A 32 40.84 23.26 -26.91
C TYR A 32 41.17 23.40 -25.43
N THR A 33 40.52 22.58 -24.59
CA THR A 33 40.99 22.31 -23.23
C THR A 33 42.23 21.40 -23.27
N GLU A 34 43.18 21.59 -22.34
CA GLU A 34 44.43 20.80 -22.27
C GLU A 34 44.16 19.29 -22.14
N THR A 35 43.02 18.92 -21.56
CA THR A 35 42.53 17.54 -21.47
C THR A 35 41.24 17.37 -22.30
N PRO A 36 41.17 16.39 -23.21
CA PRO A 36 39.98 16.20 -24.04
C PRO A 36 38.78 15.77 -23.19
N GLU A 37 37.73 16.59 -23.20
CA GLU A 37 36.45 16.28 -22.55
C GLU A 37 35.54 15.53 -23.52
N TYR A 38 35.57 14.19 -23.46
CA TYR A 38 34.69 13.37 -24.28
C TYR A 38 33.25 13.37 -23.72
N PRO A 39 32.23 13.44 -24.58
CA PRO A 39 30.86 13.26 -24.13
C PRO A 39 30.66 11.84 -23.60
N PRO A 40 29.71 11.64 -22.66
CA PRO A 40 29.43 10.32 -22.12
C PRO A 40 28.92 9.39 -23.23
N ILE A 41 29.37 8.14 -23.21
CA ILE A 41 28.91 7.11 -24.15
C ILE A 41 27.48 6.73 -23.78
N LEU A 42 26.54 6.94 -24.70
CA LEU A 42 25.12 6.68 -24.48
C LEU A 42 24.64 5.50 -25.32
N ASP A 43 23.87 4.62 -24.69
CA ASP A 43 23.10 3.62 -25.44
C ASP A 43 21.95 4.31 -26.21
N MET A 44 22.06 4.25 -27.55
CA MET A 44 21.11 4.85 -28.48
C MET A 44 19.96 3.93 -28.85
N SER A 45 19.96 2.69 -28.36
CA SER A 45 18.84 1.76 -28.46
C SER A 45 17.57 2.36 -27.85
N LEU A 46 16.40 1.83 -28.22
CA LEU A 46 15.13 2.24 -27.61
C LEU A 46 15.13 1.98 -26.10
N GLU A 47 15.87 0.98 -25.63
CA GLU A 47 16.00 0.62 -24.22
C GLU A 47 16.83 1.63 -23.45
N GLY A 48 18.02 1.93 -23.96
CA GLY A 48 18.88 2.96 -23.40
C GLY A 48 18.19 4.32 -23.34
N ARG A 49 17.41 4.69 -24.36
CA ARG A 49 16.61 5.93 -24.35
C ARG A 49 15.54 5.92 -23.26
N LYS A 50 14.71 4.87 -23.19
CA LYS A 50 13.64 4.76 -22.17
C LYS A 50 14.18 4.64 -20.74
N LYS A 51 15.33 3.98 -20.57
CA LYS A 51 16.02 3.88 -19.28
C LYS A 51 16.47 5.27 -18.82
N ARG A 52 17.12 6.04 -19.69
CA ARG A 52 17.51 7.43 -19.39
C ARG A 52 16.34 8.36 -19.11
N GLU A 53 15.24 8.23 -19.86
CA GLU A 53 14.00 8.98 -19.56
C GLU A 53 13.50 8.69 -18.14
N ARG A 54 13.46 7.39 -17.75
CA ARG A 54 13.11 6.98 -16.37
C ARG A 54 14.09 7.50 -15.33
N GLU A 55 15.40 7.35 -15.57
CA GLU A 55 16.44 7.86 -14.66
C GLU A 55 16.35 9.38 -14.48
N SER A 56 16.06 10.13 -15.55
CA SER A 56 15.87 11.58 -15.47
C SER A 56 14.65 11.94 -14.61
N LEU A 57 13.56 11.16 -14.70
CA LEU A 57 12.39 11.33 -13.86
C LEU A 57 12.71 10.96 -12.41
N PHE A 58 13.46 9.89 -12.18
CA PHE A 58 13.84 9.43 -10.83
C PHE A 58 14.71 10.46 -10.13
N THR A 59 15.69 11.01 -10.85
CA THR A 59 16.59 12.06 -10.35
C THR A 59 15.77 13.28 -9.95
N LYS A 60 14.84 13.73 -10.81
CA LYS A 60 13.92 14.84 -10.49
C LYS A 60 13.11 14.60 -9.23
N ILE A 61 12.55 13.40 -9.05
CA ILE A 61 11.74 13.07 -7.86
C ILE A 61 12.62 13.01 -6.59
N ARG A 62 13.84 12.50 -6.72
CA ARG A 62 14.80 12.42 -5.62
C ARG A 62 15.26 13.80 -5.13
N GLU A 63 15.41 14.75 -6.06
CA GLU A 63 15.80 16.15 -5.80
C GLU A 63 14.70 17.00 -5.15
N LEU A 64 13.44 16.53 -5.13
CA LEU A 64 12.36 17.26 -4.46
C LEU A 64 12.63 17.37 -2.95
N ASN A 65 12.31 18.52 -2.37
CA ASN A 65 12.62 18.81 -0.97
C ASN A 65 11.50 18.35 -0.04
N THR A 66 10.25 18.61 -0.40
CA THR A 66 9.10 18.34 0.48
C THR A 66 8.48 16.96 0.21
N VAL A 67 7.82 16.42 1.23
CA VAL A 67 7.17 15.11 1.14
C VAL A 67 5.94 15.21 0.23
N GLU A 68 5.21 16.31 0.33
CA GLU A 68 4.00 16.58 -0.45
C GLU A 68 4.31 16.66 -1.94
N GLU A 69 5.38 17.36 -2.32
CA GLU A 69 5.85 17.41 -3.72
C GLU A 69 6.20 16.02 -4.24
N LYS A 70 6.88 15.19 -3.43
CA LYS A 70 7.21 13.80 -3.79
C LYS A 70 5.96 12.97 -4.01
N GLN A 71 4.98 13.07 -3.12
CA GLN A 71 3.72 12.34 -3.24
C GLN A 71 2.93 12.77 -4.48
N ILE A 72 2.85 14.08 -4.76
CA ILE A 72 2.20 14.61 -5.96
C ILE A 72 2.92 14.12 -7.22
N ALA A 73 4.26 14.21 -7.26
CA ALA A 73 5.05 13.78 -8.40
C ALA A 73 4.90 12.27 -8.69
N LEU A 74 4.79 11.45 -7.65
CA LEU A 74 4.55 10.00 -7.78
C LEU A 74 3.13 9.70 -8.30
N ASN A 75 2.13 10.44 -7.81
CA ASN A 75 0.72 10.14 -8.05
C ASN A 75 0.13 10.80 -9.31
N MET A 76 0.74 11.87 -9.84
CA MET A 76 0.18 12.66 -10.96
C MET A 76 0.80 12.47 -12.38
N PRO A 77 1.42 11.35 -12.79
CA PRO A 77 1.91 11.23 -14.17
C PRO A 77 0.79 11.06 -15.22
N ARG A 78 -0.46 10.78 -14.81
CA ARG A 78 -1.60 10.56 -15.70
C ARG A 78 -2.86 11.26 -15.19
N TYR A 79 -3.56 11.98 -16.07
CA TYR A 79 -4.80 12.71 -15.74
C TYR A 79 -5.90 11.82 -15.14
N TYR A 80 -6.03 10.57 -15.59
CA TYR A 80 -7.04 9.60 -15.10
C TYR A 80 -6.48 8.58 -14.10
N GLY A 81 -5.27 8.81 -13.57
CA GLY A 81 -4.59 7.87 -12.67
C GLY A 81 -4.16 6.56 -13.32
N TRP A 82 -3.94 5.54 -12.49
CA TRP A 82 -3.47 4.22 -12.88
C TRP A 82 -4.59 3.18 -12.81
N LYS A 83 -4.56 2.20 -13.73
CA LYS A 83 -5.44 1.03 -13.64
C LYS A 83 -4.86 0.05 -12.62
N SER A 84 -5.17 0.27 -11.35
CA SER A 84 -4.60 -0.46 -10.22
C SER A 84 -5.33 -1.76 -9.91
N VAL A 85 -4.59 -2.71 -9.32
CA VAL A 85 -5.18 -3.86 -8.61
C VAL A 85 -5.67 -3.34 -7.26
N MET A 86 -6.96 -3.49 -6.98
CA MET A 86 -7.56 -3.02 -5.73
C MET A 86 -7.44 -4.11 -4.67
N LEU A 87 -6.57 -3.90 -3.69
CA LEU A 87 -6.51 -4.72 -2.48
C LEU A 87 -7.40 -4.06 -1.43
N ARG A 88 -8.59 -4.61 -1.26
CA ARG A 88 -9.49 -4.17 -0.19
C ARG A 88 -9.34 -5.04 1.05
N GLU A 89 -9.70 -4.46 2.17
CA GLU A 89 -9.74 -5.13 3.47
C GLU A 89 -11.00 -5.99 3.63
N ASP A 90 -12.15 -5.53 3.11
CA ASP A 90 -13.46 -6.18 3.19
C ASP A 90 -13.54 -7.53 2.47
N LYS A 91 -12.73 -7.71 1.42
CA LYS A 91 -12.80 -8.88 0.54
C LYS A 91 -11.45 -9.56 0.41
N ILE A 92 -11.41 -10.80 0.86
CA ILE A 92 -10.23 -11.66 0.80
C ILE A 92 -10.62 -12.93 0.05
N PRO A 93 -10.15 -13.07 -1.19
CA PRO A 93 -10.45 -14.26 -1.95
C PRO A 93 -9.72 -15.49 -1.41
N TYR A 94 -10.17 -16.67 -1.86
CA TYR A 94 -9.58 -17.97 -1.51
C TYR A 94 -8.10 -18.07 -1.92
N ASN A 95 -7.26 -18.65 -1.06
CA ASN A 95 -5.82 -18.89 -1.29
C ASN A 95 -5.09 -17.62 -1.78
N ALA A 96 -5.35 -16.50 -1.10
CA ALA A 96 -4.80 -15.20 -1.46
C ALA A 96 -3.40 -14.95 -0.87
N LEU A 97 -2.93 -15.77 0.07
CA LEU A 97 -1.67 -15.53 0.78
C LEU A 97 -0.46 -15.47 -0.16
N PRO A 98 -0.26 -16.40 -1.12
CA PRO A 98 0.86 -16.33 -2.04
C PRO A 98 0.85 -15.07 -2.90
N LEU A 99 -0.34 -14.60 -3.29
CA LEU A 99 -0.51 -13.36 -4.04
C LEU A 99 -0.15 -12.15 -3.17
N VAL A 100 -0.70 -12.08 -1.95
CA VAL A 100 -0.46 -10.96 -1.02
C VAL A 100 1.03 -10.87 -0.69
N GLN A 101 1.67 -12.00 -0.37
CA GLN A 101 3.11 -12.08 -0.14
C GLN A 101 3.92 -11.61 -1.34
N CYS A 102 3.57 -12.06 -2.56
CA CYS A 102 4.25 -11.62 -3.77
C CYS A 102 4.06 -10.11 -4.03
N TYR A 103 2.87 -9.57 -3.78
CA TYR A 103 2.53 -8.18 -4.11
C TYR A 103 3.04 -7.18 -3.07
N THR A 104 3.16 -7.60 -1.81
CA THR A 104 3.76 -6.80 -0.73
C THR A 104 5.24 -7.09 -0.53
N ARG A 105 5.78 -8.11 -1.22
CA ARG A 105 7.15 -8.65 -1.03
C ARG A 105 7.45 -8.98 0.42
N SER A 106 6.50 -9.67 1.06
CA SER A 106 6.58 -10.06 2.46
C SER A 106 6.72 -11.57 2.61
N HIS A 107 7.33 -11.98 3.71
CA HIS A 107 7.46 -13.37 4.13
C HIS A 107 6.62 -13.59 5.39
N PHE A 108 5.82 -14.65 5.39
CA PHE A 108 4.95 -14.99 6.52
C PHE A 108 5.65 -16.04 7.38
N ILE A 109 5.78 -15.76 8.68
CA ILE A 109 6.35 -16.67 9.67
C ILE A 109 5.18 -17.14 10.55
N PRO A 110 4.72 -18.39 10.43
CA PRO A 110 3.71 -18.93 11.32
C PRO A 110 4.31 -19.12 12.71
N SER A 111 3.81 -18.39 13.70
CA SER A 111 4.19 -18.54 15.10
C SER A 111 2.95 -18.48 15.97
N GLU A 112 2.78 -19.46 16.84
CA GLU A 112 1.74 -19.45 17.88
C GLU A 112 2.07 -18.48 19.01
N LYS A 113 3.33 -18.09 19.13
CA LYS A 113 3.83 -17.22 20.20
C LYS A 113 4.17 -15.83 19.65
N LEU A 114 3.97 -14.83 20.51
CA LEU A 114 4.44 -13.48 20.25
C LEU A 114 5.98 -13.46 20.10
N PRO A 115 6.53 -12.48 19.35
CA PRO A 115 7.98 -12.31 19.23
C PRO A 115 8.68 -12.25 20.59
N GLU A 116 9.92 -12.74 20.66
CA GLU A 116 10.73 -12.83 21.89
C GLU A 116 10.83 -11.49 22.64
N THR A 117 10.80 -10.37 21.91
CA THR A 117 10.78 -9.02 22.47
C THR A 117 9.65 -8.78 23.48
N TYR A 118 8.54 -9.51 23.38
CA TYR A 118 7.40 -9.42 24.30
C TYR A 118 7.45 -10.46 25.42
N SER A 119 8.34 -11.45 25.34
CA SER A 119 8.49 -12.52 26.33
C SER A 119 9.40 -12.14 27.51
N GLU A 120 9.89 -10.91 27.58
CA GLU A 120 10.67 -10.42 28.73
C GLU A 120 9.85 -10.56 30.03
N PRO A 121 10.37 -11.26 31.07
CA PRO A 121 9.58 -11.64 32.24
C PRO A 121 9.02 -10.43 33.00
N GLY A 122 9.74 -9.31 33.03
CA GLY A 122 9.26 -8.08 33.67
C GLY A 122 8.06 -7.45 32.97
N ARG A 123 7.97 -7.56 31.64
CA ARG A 123 6.82 -7.04 30.87
C ARG A 123 5.61 -7.95 31.01
N LEU A 124 5.83 -9.27 31.03
CA LEU A 124 4.76 -10.24 31.19
C LEU A 124 4.07 -10.08 32.55
N GLN A 125 4.86 -9.96 33.63
CA GLN A 125 4.31 -9.73 34.97
C GLN A 125 3.49 -8.45 35.05
N PHE A 126 4.01 -7.35 34.47
CA PHE A 126 3.28 -6.08 34.42
C PHE A 126 1.96 -6.20 33.64
N ALA A 127 1.96 -6.92 32.52
CA ALA A 127 0.76 -7.17 31.73
C ALA A 127 -0.28 -7.98 32.54
N ASP A 128 0.14 -9.03 33.24
CA ASP A 128 -0.75 -9.85 34.08
C ASP A 128 -1.40 -9.03 35.21
N ASP A 129 -0.65 -8.10 35.80
CA ASP A 129 -1.16 -7.24 36.86
C ASP A 129 -2.18 -6.22 36.33
N VAL A 130 -1.93 -5.63 35.15
CA VAL A 130 -2.91 -4.77 34.47
C VAL A 130 -4.17 -5.54 34.09
N VAL A 131 -4.03 -6.77 33.58
CA VAL A 131 -5.18 -7.60 33.20
C VAL A 131 -6.05 -7.90 34.41
N LYS A 132 -5.47 -8.18 35.59
CA LYS A 132 -6.24 -8.41 36.83
C LYS A 132 -7.05 -7.18 37.25
N GLU A 133 -6.49 -5.98 37.10
CA GLU A 133 -7.19 -4.72 37.43
C GLU A 133 -8.34 -4.43 36.46
N VAL A 134 -8.10 -4.66 35.17
CA VAL A 134 -9.00 -4.27 34.08
C VAL A 134 -10.10 -5.30 33.82
N LYS A 135 -9.89 -6.57 34.19
CA LYS A 135 -10.79 -7.69 33.89
C LYS A 135 -12.25 -7.41 34.23
N GLY A 136 -12.54 -6.95 35.45
CA GLY A 136 -13.93 -6.66 35.86
C GLY A 136 -14.58 -5.56 35.03
N GLN A 137 -13.84 -4.50 34.69
CA GLN A 137 -14.34 -3.42 33.86
C GLN A 137 -14.65 -3.88 32.43
N ILE A 138 -13.85 -4.79 31.88
CA ILE A 138 -14.09 -5.38 30.56
C ILE A 138 -15.32 -6.30 30.58
N GLU A 139 -15.45 -7.15 31.60
CA GLU A 139 -16.62 -8.04 31.75
C GLU A 139 -17.92 -7.23 31.81
N ASP A 140 -17.94 -6.17 32.61
CA ASP A 140 -19.09 -5.25 32.71
C ASP A 140 -19.37 -4.54 31.38
N ALA A 141 -18.33 -4.10 30.66
CA ALA A 141 -18.47 -3.43 29.37
C ALA A 141 -19.01 -4.37 28.28
N ILE A 142 -18.59 -5.64 28.27
CA ILE A 142 -19.10 -6.64 27.34
C ILE A 142 -20.56 -6.93 27.65
N ALA A 143 -20.91 -7.16 28.93
CA ALA A 143 -22.29 -7.40 29.33
C ALA A 143 -23.20 -6.21 28.99
N PHE A 144 -22.70 -4.98 29.20
CA PHE A 144 -23.44 -3.77 28.88
C PHE A 144 -23.71 -3.60 27.38
N GLU A 145 -22.73 -3.88 26.52
CA GLU A 145 -22.92 -3.73 25.06
C GLU A 145 -23.74 -4.86 24.44
N LEU A 146 -23.75 -6.07 25.04
CA LEU A 146 -24.55 -7.20 24.56
C LEU A 146 -26.02 -7.12 25.00
N ASP A 147 -26.26 -6.86 26.29
CA ASP A 147 -27.61 -6.94 26.87
C ASP A 147 -28.20 -5.57 27.23
N GLY A 148 -27.36 -4.58 27.50
CA GLY A 148 -27.77 -3.32 28.13
C GLY A 148 -28.21 -2.22 27.16
N VAL A 149 -27.86 -2.31 25.87
CA VAL A 149 -28.08 -1.22 24.90
C VAL A 149 -28.71 -1.72 23.61
N GLU A 150 -29.94 -1.30 23.36
CA GLU A 150 -30.55 -1.39 22.03
C GLU A 150 -30.07 -0.22 21.16
N ARG A 151 -29.34 -0.54 20.07
CA ARG A 151 -28.84 0.47 19.13
C ARG A 151 -29.66 0.45 17.84
N ASN A 152 -30.15 1.61 17.45
CA ASN A 152 -30.73 1.81 16.12
C ASN A 152 -29.59 1.93 15.10
N ILE A 153 -29.44 0.92 14.25
CA ILE A 153 -28.40 0.88 13.22
C ILE A 153 -28.97 1.38 11.90
N VAL A 154 -28.22 2.27 11.23
CA VAL A 154 -28.54 2.70 9.88
C VAL A 154 -28.09 1.61 8.93
N LEU A 155 -29.06 0.92 8.32
CA LEU A 155 -28.80 -0.18 7.40
C LEU A 155 -28.30 0.34 6.05
N ARG A 156 -27.17 -0.19 5.61
CA ARG A 156 -26.66 -0.03 4.24
C ARG A 156 -27.30 -1.08 3.32
N PRO A 157 -27.66 -0.74 2.08
CA PRO A 157 -28.33 -1.67 1.16
C PRO A 157 -27.43 -2.80 0.63
N GLU A 158 -26.11 -2.68 0.82
CA GLU A 158 -25.10 -3.53 0.19
C GLU A 158 -24.77 -4.80 1.00
N GLN A 159 -25.15 -4.85 2.29
CA GLN A 159 -24.82 -5.94 3.22
C GLN A 159 -26.08 -6.46 3.91
N THR A 160 -26.04 -7.70 4.40
CA THR A 160 -27.13 -8.28 5.21
C THR A 160 -27.29 -7.53 6.54
N GLU A 161 -28.52 -7.45 7.04
CA GLU A 161 -28.80 -6.74 8.31
C GLU A 161 -28.07 -7.38 9.51
N GLU A 162 -27.94 -8.70 9.51
CA GLU A 162 -27.27 -9.47 10.56
C GLU A 162 -25.78 -9.13 10.63
N ALA A 163 -25.07 -9.18 9.50
CA ALA A 163 -23.65 -8.84 9.43
C ALA A 163 -23.38 -7.39 9.88
N GLN A 164 -24.25 -6.45 9.50
CA GLN A 164 -24.12 -5.06 9.94
C GLN A 164 -24.36 -4.88 11.45
N LYS A 165 -25.23 -5.69 12.04
CA LYS A 165 -25.46 -5.71 13.50
C LYS A 165 -24.25 -6.26 14.23
N GLU A 166 -23.70 -7.37 13.76
CA GLU A 166 -22.48 -7.97 14.32
C GLU A 166 -21.29 -7.01 14.23
N ASP A 167 -21.05 -6.39 13.06
CA ASP A 167 -19.99 -5.41 12.86
C ASP A 167 -20.14 -4.21 13.80
N ALA A 168 -21.37 -3.69 13.95
CA ALA A 168 -21.65 -2.57 14.83
C ALA A 168 -21.44 -2.94 16.31
N GLN A 169 -21.89 -4.12 16.73
CA GLN A 169 -21.66 -4.63 18.09
C GLN A 169 -20.17 -4.82 18.37
N ALA A 170 -19.44 -5.48 17.46
CA ALA A 170 -18.00 -5.66 17.55
C ALA A 170 -17.27 -4.32 17.65
N ALA A 171 -17.62 -3.34 16.81
CA ALA A 171 -17.04 -2.01 16.86
C ALA A 171 -17.24 -1.35 18.23
N CYS A 172 -18.42 -1.51 18.84
CA CYS A 172 -18.72 -0.93 20.15
C CYS A 172 -17.91 -1.59 21.26
N ILE A 173 -17.87 -2.93 21.29
CA ILE A 173 -17.08 -3.71 22.24
C ILE A 173 -15.60 -3.30 22.15
N VAL A 174 -15.03 -3.26 20.94
CA VAL A 174 -13.64 -2.88 20.71
C VAL A 174 -13.35 -1.45 21.17
N ARG A 175 -14.26 -0.50 20.94
CA ARG A 175 -14.12 0.89 21.42
C ARG A 175 -14.13 0.98 22.94
N GLN A 176 -15.01 0.23 23.63
CA GLN A 176 -15.06 0.22 25.09
C GLN A 176 -13.80 -0.42 25.67
N ILE A 177 -13.38 -1.57 25.14
CA ILE A 177 -12.15 -2.24 25.58
C ILE A 177 -10.95 -1.30 25.42
N ASN A 178 -10.80 -0.66 24.27
CA ASN A 178 -9.70 0.27 24.04
C ASN A 178 -9.74 1.46 25.01
N ARG A 179 -10.93 2.02 25.27
CA ARG A 179 -11.11 3.12 26.24
C ARG A 179 -10.69 2.70 27.65
N ILE A 180 -11.14 1.53 28.10
CA ILE A 180 -10.82 0.99 29.42
C ILE A 180 -9.30 0.77 29.54
N VAL A 181 -8.70 0.12 28.54
CA VAL A 181 -7.26 -0.18 28.55
C VAL A 181 -6.43 1.11 28.56
N ILE A 182 -6.75 2.10 27.72
CA ILE A 182 -6.02 3.37 27.66
C ILE A 182 -6.13 4.14 28.98
N ASN A 183 -7.32 4.21 29.58
CA ASN A 183 -7.53 4.95 30.83
C ASN A 183 -6.79 4.34 32.02
N ASN A 184 -6.71 3.00 32.11
CA ASN A 184 -5.97 2.35 33.18
C ASN A 184 -4.44 2.41 32.95
N LEU A 185 -4.02 2.45 31.68
CA LEU A 185 -2.60 2.49 31.34
C LEU A 185 -2.00 3.91 31.29
N SER A 186 -2.82 4.95 31.13
CA SER A 186 -2.35 6.35 31.02
C SER A 186 -1.54 6.79 32.24
N ASP A 187 -1.91 6.30 33.42
CA ASP A 187 -1.24 6.65 34.68
C ASP A 187 0.10 5.93 34.84
N LYS A 188 0.22 4.73 34.26
CA LYS A 188 1.41 3.88 34.36
C LYS A 188 2.44 4.19 33.28
N LEU A 189 1.99 4.61 32.09
CA LEU A 189 2.82 4.72 30.89
C LEU A 189 2.60 6.08 30.19
N PRO A 190 3.57 7.01 30.25
CA PRO A 190 3.39 8.38 29.75
C PRO A 190 3.22 8.44 28.23
N HIS A 191 3.74 7.46 27.49
CA HIS A 191 3.60 7.42 26.03
C HIS A 191 2.16 7.13 25.58
N ILE A 192 1.33 6.52 26.45
CA ILE A 192 -0.09 6.24 26.16
C ILE A 192 -0.91 7.52 26.27
N LEU A 193 -0.56 8.42 27.17
CA LEU A 193 -1.19 9.74 27.28
C LEU A 193 -1.05 10.57 26.00
N SER A 194 0.06 10.41 25.27
CA SER A 194 0.29 11.08 23.98
C SER A 194 -0.33 10.37 22.78
N THR A 195 -0.94 9.20 22.97
CA THR A 195 -1.53 8.41 21.88
C THR A 195 -2.81 9.06 21.37
N GLN A 196 -2.94 9.15 20.05
CA GLN A 196 -4.16 9.56 19.38
C GLN A 196 -4.95 8.33 18.96
N VAL A 197 -6.24 8.32 19.27
CA VAL A 197 -7.19 7.26 18.91
C VAL A 197 -8.09 7.78 17.81
N ASP A 198 -8.00 7.19 16.63
CA ASP A 198 -8.91 7.47 15.51
C ASP A 198 -9.91 6.34 15.37
N PHE A 199 -11.19 6.67 15.21
CA PHE A 199 -12.26 5.71 14.97
C PHE A 199 -12.59 5.68 13.48
N GLU A 200 -12.63 4.49 12.89
CA GLU A 200 -12.91 4.28 11.46
C GLU A 200 -12.08 5.17 10.49
N PRO A 201 -10.76 5.35 10.71
CA PRO A 201 -9.95 6.15 9.80
C PRO A 201 -9.83 5.47 8.43
N ARG A 202 -9.67 6.30 7.39
CA ARG A 202 -9.41 5.81 6.03
C ARG A 202 -7.91 5.60 5.82
N HIS A 203 -7.50 4.35 5.58
CA HIS A 203 -6.12 4.00 5.27
C HIS A 203 -5.98 3.68 3.79
N GLU A 204 -5.01 4.33 3.15
CA GLU A 204 -4.73 4.12 1.73
C GLU A 204 -3.23 4.03 1.47
N ALA A 205 -2.87 3.15 0.55
CA ALA A 205 -1.50 3.05 0.09
C ALA A 205 -1.46 2.66 -1.39
N PHE A 206 -0.52 3.25 -2.11
CA PHE A 206 -0.31 3.01 -3.53
C PHE A 206 1.15 2.62 -3.77
N TRP A 207 1.37 1.56 -4.55
CA TRP A 207 2.72 1.15 -4.96
C TRP A 207 2.73 0.41 -6.29
N PHE A 208 3.92 0.22 -6.85
CA PHE A 208 4.15 -0.62 -8.00
C PHE A 208 4.77 -1.94 -7.59
N VAL A 209 4.21 -3.04 -8.09
CA VAL A 209 4.79 -4.38 -7.97
C VAL A 209 5.54 -4.67 -9.27
N GLY A 210 6.87 -4.68 -9.18
CA GLY A 210 7.74 -5.02 -10.31
C GLY A 210 7.91 -6.53 -10.48
N GLY A 211 8.16 -6.96 -11.72
CA GLY A 211 8.48 -8.35 -12.03
C GLY A 211 7.27 -9.28 -12.19
N THR A 212 6.07 -8.73 -12.39
CA THR A 212 4.87 -9.56 -12.61
C THR A 212 4.79 -10.08 -14.04
N ASP A 213 4.18 -11.25 -14.19
CA ASP A 213 3.99 -11.86 -15.49
C ASP A 213 3.08 -11.04 -16.41
N VAL A 214 3.42 -11.09 -17.70
CA VAL A 214 2.81 -10.26 -18.74
C VAL A 214 1.37 -10.71 -18.99
N PRO A 215 0.36 -9.82 -18.85
CA PRO A 215 -1.00 -10.16 -19.19
C PRO A 215 -1.15 -10.54 -20.68
N GLY A 216 -2.07 -11.46 -20.98
CA GLY A 216 -2.34 -11.89 -22.36
C GLY A 216 -2.68 -10.74 -23.33
N SER A 217 -3.37 -9.70 -22.84
CA SER A 217 -3.66 -8.48 -23.63
C SER A 217 -2.40 -7.71 -24.01
N VAL A 218 -1.41 -7.64 -23.12
CA VAL A 218 -0.12 -6.99 -23.37
C VAL A 218 0.71 -7.84 -24.34
N LEU A 219 0.70 -9.17 -24.20
CA LEU A 219 1.32 -10.08 -25.17
C LEU A 219 0.73 -9.90 -26.57
N ALA A 220 -0.60 -9.89 -26.68
CA ALA A 220 -1.29 -9.66 -27.95
C ALA A 220 -0.94 -8.30 -28.56
N TRP A 221 -0.84 -7.25 -27.74
CA TRP A 221 -0.43 -5.92 -28.20
C TRP A 221 1.05 -5.88 -28.63
N ARG A 222 1.96 -6.50 -27.87
CA ARG A 222 3.40 -6.59 -28.22
C ARG A 222 3.59 -7.35 -29.53
N ASN A 223 2.84 -8.43 -29.75
CA ASN A 223 2.88 -9.23 -30.97
C ASN A 223 2.53 -8.44 -32.25
N LYS A 224 1.74 -7.35 -32.15
CA LYS A 224 1.40 -6.51 -33.30
C LYS A 224 2.59 -5.75 -33.89
N TYR A 225 3.68 -5.58 -33.13
CA TYR A 225 4.82 -4.75 -33.53
C TYR A 225 6.10 -5.58 -33.65
N LYS A 226 6.72 -5.55 -34.85
CA LYS A 226 7.93 -6.35 -35.14
C LYS A 226 9.08 -6.03 -34.17
N TRP A 227 9.30 -4.77 -33.83
CA TRP A 227 10.36 -4.31 -32.92
C TRP A 227 10.09 -4.58 -31.43
N LYS A 228 8.97 -5.23 -31.07
CA LYS A 228 8.67 -5.65 -29.68
C LYS A 228 8.74 -7.16 -29.49
N LYS A 229 9.02 -7.93 -30.54
CA LYS A 229 9.07 -9.39 -30.49
C LYS A 229 10.13 -9.91 -29.52
N GLU A 230 11.29 -9.25 -29.47
CA GLU A 230 12.39 -9.57 -28.53
C GLU A 230 11.98 -9.38 -27.06
N ARG A 231 10.92 -8.61 -26.78
CA ARG A 231 10.47 -8.24 -25.43
C ARG A 231 9.07 -8.74 -25.12
N LEU A 232 8.62 -9.79 -25.80
CA LEU A 232 7.27 -10.32 -25.61
C LEU A 232 6.99 -10.65 -24.15
N TYR A 233 7.91 -11.37 -23.51
CA TYR A 233 7.78 -11.87 -22.15
C TYR A 233 8.43 -10.98 -21.09
N GLU A 234 8.87 -9.77 -21.46
CA GLU A 234 9.47 -8.85 -20.48
C GLU A 234 8.43 -8.48 -19.39
N PRO A 235 8.74 -8.72 -18.10
CA PRO A 235 7.83 -8.43 -17.01
C PRO A 235 7.31 -6.99 -17.01
N VAL A 236 6.13 -6.80 -16.42
CA VAL A 236 5.49 -5.48 -16.35
C VAL A 236 5.24 -5.09 -14.89
N ASP A 237 5.45 -3.82 -14.59
CA ASP A 237 5.11 -3.27 -13.28
C ASP A 237 3.60 -3.08 -13.17
N LYS A 238 3.00 -3.60 -12.09
CA LYS A 238 1.57 -3.48 -11.83
C LYS A 238 1.33 -2.47 -10.71
N PRO A 239 0.54 -1.41 -10.95
CA PRO A 239 0.09 -0.53 -9.88
C PRO A 239 -0.90 -1.26 -8.99
N VAL A 240 -0.77 -1.07 -7.68
CA VAL A 240 -1.60 -1.65 -6.64
C VAL A 240 -2.07 -0.54 -5.74
N GLN A 241 -3.35 -0.58 -5.38
CA GLN A 241 -3.97 0.34 -4.44
C GLN A 241 -4.57 -0.47 -3.30
N TYR A 242 -4.14 -0.18 -2.08
CA TYR A 242 -4.79 -0.63 -0.86
C TYR A 242 -5.77 0.43 -0.36
N THR A 243 -6.95 -0.02 0.08
CA THR A 243 -7.95 0.80 0.76
C THR A 243 -8.51 0.00 1.93
N GLY A 244 -8.37 0.53 3.14
CA GLY A 244 -8.88 -0.07 4.37
C GLY A 244 -9.55 0.97 5.27
N THR A 245 -10.39 0.47 6.17
CA THR A 245 -11.12 1.26 7.16
C THR A 245 -11.15 0.47 8.47
N PRO A 246 -10.03 0.40 9.21
CA PRO A 246 -9.98 -0.33 10.45
C PRO A 246 -10.91 0.31 11.49
N LEU A 247 -11.41 -0.49 12.42
CA LEU A 247 -12.32 -0.01 13.47
C LEU A 247 -11.67 1.09 14.34
N ILE A 248 -10.41 0.89 14.70
CA ILE A 248 -9.60 1.80 15.51
C ILE A 248 -8.18 1.83 14.97
N ALA A 249 -7.58 3.02 14.88
CA ALA A 249 -6.14 3.16 14.71
C ALA A 249 -5.55 3.94 15.89
N LEU A 250 -4.47 3.40 16.46
CA LEU A 250 -3.69 4.05 17.50
C LEU A 250 -2.44 4.67 16.86
N ARG A 251 -2.32 6.00 16.96
CA ARG A 251 -1.15 6.74 16.47
C ARG A 251 -0.35 7.28 17.65
N ASN A 252 0.94 7.06 17.61
CA ASN A 252 1.88 7.60 18.59
C ASN A 252 2.89 8.54 17.91
N ARG A 253 3.48 9.45 18.67
CA ARG A 253 4.50 10.38 18.20
C ARG A 253 5.81 9.68 17.85
N LEU A 254 6.14 8.61 18.56
CA LEU A 254 7.37 7.84 18.36
C LEU A 254 7.05 6.49 17.69
N PRO A 255 7.88 6.03 16.73
CA PRO A 255 7.70 4.73 16.10
C PRO A 255 7.97 3.59 17.09
N LEU A 256 7.39 2.43 16.81
CA LEU A 256 7.68 1.21 17.57
C LEU A 256 9.14 0.78 17.35
N LYS A 257 9.68 0.09 18.37
CA LYS A 257 11.01 -0.51 18.26
C LYS A 257 10.99 -1.66 17.24
N PRO A 258 12.06 -1.84 16.47
CA PRO A 258 12.12 -2.91 15.50
C PRO A 258 12.19 -4.28 16.18
N LEU A 259 11.43 -5.25 15.64
CA LEU A 259 11.43 -6.62 16.11
C LEU A 259 12.66 -7.40 15.61
N LEU A 260 13.07 -7.11 14.37
CA LEU A 260 14.24 -7.66 13.72
C LEU A 260 15.18 -6.53 13.32
N PRO A 261 16.50 -6.72 13.40
CA PRO A 261 17.46 -5.72 12.94
C PRO A 261 17.39 -5.59 11.41
N TYR A 262 17.75 -4.41 10.88
CA TYR A 262 17.70 -4.12 9.45
C TYR A 262 18.56 -5.08 8.60
N SER A 263 19.63 -5.64 9.17
CA SER A 263 20.50 -6.61 8.51
C SER A 263 19.76 -7.86 8.02
N GLU A 264 18.66 -8.23 8.66
CA GLU A 264 17.85 -9.39 8.28
C GLU A 264 17.05 -9.15 6.99
N ALA A 265 16.99 -7.92 6.48
CA ALA A 265 16.29 -7.61 5.23
C ALA A 265 16.90 -8.32 4.00
N GLU A 266 18.19 -8.65 4.05
CA GLU A 266 18.90 -9.36 2.97
C GLU A 266 19.01 -10.88 3.22
N ASN A 267 18.35 -11.39 4.27
CA ASN A 267 18.46 -12.80 4.62
C ASN A 267 17.83 -13.70 3.53
N PRO A 268 18.60 -14.64 2.93
CA PRO A 268 18.09 -15.53 1.87
C PRO A 268 17.05 -16.55 2.36
N ASP A 269 16.91 -16.75 3.67
CA ASP A 269 15.94 -17.68 4.25
C ASP A 269 14.50 -17.16 4.10
N PHE A 270 14.31 -15.84 4.05
CA PHE A 270 13.01 -15.21 3.85
C PHE A 270 12.60 -15.20 2.37
N LYS A 271 12.26 -16.39 1.87
CA LYS A 271 11.82 -16.56 0.48
C LYS A 271 10.39 -16.03 0.32
N VAL A 272 10.24 -15.10 -0.60
CA VAL A 272 8.94 -14.59 -1.04
C VAL A 272 8.42 -15.49 -2.18
N PRO A 273 7.19 -16.01 -2.10
CA PRO A 273 6.63 -16.80 -3.18
C PRO A 273 6.46 -15.96 -4.44
N LYS A 274 6.77 -16.55 -5.60
CA LYS A 274 6.46 -15.94 -6.89
C LYS A 274 5.02 -16.28 -7.27
N PHE A 275 4.22 -15.26 -7.54
CA PHE A 275 2.85 -15.43 -8.03
C PHE A 275 2.75 -15.12 -9.53
N SER A 276 2.58 -16.16 -10.34
CA SER A 276 2.57 -16.06 -11.81
C SER A 276 1.19 -15.76 -12.41
N HIS A 277 0.12 -16.03 -11.67
CA HIS A 277 -1.24 -15.86 -12.19
C HIS A 277 -1.71 -14.39 -12.14
N ILE A 278 -2.79 -14.10 -12.86
CA ILE A 278 -3.41 -12.77 -12.82
C ILE A 278 -4.19 -12.65 -11.51
N PRO A 279 -4.18 -11.52 -10.78
CA PRO A 279 -4.97 -11.34 -9.55
C PRO A 279 -6.45 -11.68 -9.70
N LYS A 280 -7.00 -11.45 -10.90
CA LYS A 280 -8.35 -11.86 -11.28
C LYS A 280 -8.60 -13.37 -11.11
N ALA A 281 -7.61 -14.20 -11.38
CA ALA A 281 -7.72 -15.66 -11.24
C ALA A 281 -7.89 -16.11 -9.78
N VAL A 282 -7.48 -15.28 -8.83
CA VAL A 282 -7.65 -15.53 -7.39
C VAL A 282 -9.01 -15.02 -6.91
N GLY A 283 -9.76 -14.26 -7.71
CA GLY A 283 -11.06 -13.71 -7.33
C GLY A 283 -11.06 -12.22 -6.97
N TYR A 284 -9.98 -11.48 -7.26
CA TYR A 284 -9.99 -10.02 -7.05
C TYR A 284 -10.98 -9.25 -7.94
N PHE A 285 -11.68 -9.93 -8.87
CA PHE A 285 -12.93 -9.45 -9.48
C PHE A 285 -13.77 -10.67 -9.90
N GLU A 286 -14.79 -11.03 -9.10
CA GLU A 286 -16.00 -11.90 -9.33
C GLU A 286 -16.24 -13.04 -8.28
N GLU A 287 -17.49 -13.12 -7.78
CA GLU A 287 -18.10 -13.98 -6.71
C GLU A 287 -18.36 -15.44 -7.18
N HIS A 288 -18.61 -16.49 -6.39
CA HIS A 288 -18.81 -16.79 -4.96
C HIS A 288 -17.88 -17.96 -4.56
N ALA A 289 -17.53 -18.11 -3.28
CA ALA A 289 -16.90 -19.34 -2.76
C ALA A 289 -17.42 -19.71 -1.37
N SER A 290 -17.56 -21.03 -1.13
CA SER A 290 -17.72 -21.64 0.18
C SER A 290 -16.32 -21.87 0.76
N TYR A 291 -16.08 -21.43 1.99
CA TYR A 291 -14.76 -21.47 2.63
C TYR A 291 -14.67 -22.63 3.63
N GLY A 292 -13.53 -23.31 3.66
CA GLY A 292 -13.15 -24.19 4.75
C GLY A 292 -12.59 -23.41 5.94
N PRO A 293 -12.50 -24.04 7.13
CA PRO A 293 -12.01 -23.38 8.35
C PRO A 293 -10.54 -22.95 8.27
N GLU A 294 -9.68 -23.70 7.56
CA GLU A 294 -8.28 -23.30 7.33
C GLU A 294 -8.17 -22.07 6.42
N ASP A 295 -9.08 -21.94 5.45
CA ASP A 295 -9.10 -20.81 4.52
C ASP A 295 -9.50 -19.50 5.23
N ASN A 296 -10.31 -19.61 6.29
CA ASN A 296 -10.67 -18.46 7.12
C ASN A 296 -9.45 -17.93 7.89
N LEU A 297 -8.59 -18.81 8.42
CA LEU A 297 -7.35 -18.40 9.09
C LEU A 297 -6.38 -17.75 8.10
N GLU A 298 -6.23 -18.33 6.91
CA GLU A 298 -5.44 -17.73 5.84
C GLU A 298 -5.96 -16.35 5.44
N ALA A 299 -7.29 -16.19 5.39
CA ALA A 299 -7.90 -14.91 5.10
C ALA A 299 -7.56 -13.85 6.17
N LEU A 300 -7.61 -14.22 7.46
CA LEU A 300 -7.18 -13.32 8.55
C LEU A 300 -5.72 -12.91 8.41
N HIS A 301 -4.81 -13.85 8.10
CA HIS A 301 -3.41 -13.53 7.85
C HIS A 301 -3.24 -12.57 6.66
N CYS A 302 -3.96 -12.82 5.56
CA CYS A 302 -3.97 -11.93 4.41
C CYS A 302 -4.47 -10.52 4.76
N GLN A 303 -5.50 -10.41 5.59
CA GLN A 303 -6.03 -9.13 6.05
C GLN A 303 -4.98 -8.36 6.84
N ALA A 304 -4.37 -9.01 7.83
CA ALA A 304 -3.37 -8.42 8.70
C ALA A 304 -2.16 -7.93 7.88
N MET A 305 -1.71 -8.73 6.92
CA MET A 305 -0.60 -8.38 6.03
C MET A 305 -0.91 -7.18 5.15
N LYS A 306 -2.08 -7.13 4.51
CA LYS A 306 -2.49 -5.98 3.68
C LYS A 306 -2.61 -4.71 4.52
N ALA A 307 -3.28 -4.79 5.66
CA ALA A 307 -3.51 -3.65 6.55
C ALA A 307 -2.21 -3.12 7.13
N SER A 308 -1.36 -4.00 7.67
CA SER A 308 -0.05 -3.65 8.20
C SER A 308 0.84 -3.03 7.13
N PHE A 309 0.93 -3.64 5.93
CA PHE A 309 1.75 -3.12 4.85
C PHE A 309 1.25 -1.76 4.36
N GLY A 310 -0.07 -1.60 4.17
CA GLY A 310 -0.66 -0.33 3.74
C GLY A 310 -0.39 0.79 4.75
N TRP A 311 -0.51 0.49 6.04
CA TRP A 311 -0.21 1.43 7.13
C TRP A 311 1.27 1.82 7.17
N LEU A 312 2.18 0.84 7.11
CA LEU A 312 3.62 1.07 7.12
C LEU A 312 4.10 1.84 5.91
N LEU A 313 3.56 1.54 4.72
CA LEU A 313 3.90 2.24 3.49
C LEU A 313 3.45 3.71 3.55
N ALA A 314 2.26 3.99 4.08
CA ALA A 314 1.79 5.35 4.28
C ALA A 314 2.68 6.13 5.27
N GLN A 315 3.13 5.49 6.35
CA GLN A 315 4.08 6.09 7.29
C GLN A 315 5.44 6.37 6.64
N ALA A 316 5.98 5.40 5.89
CA ALA A 316 7.25 5.57 5.17
C ALA A 316 7.19 6.73 4.17
N ASN A 317 6.11 6.79 3.39
CA ASN A 317 5.86 7.88 2.44
C ASN A 317 5.74 9.24 3.14
N SER A 318 5.16 9.29 4.35
CA SER A 318 5.05 10.51 5.15
C SER A 318 6.40 10.99 5.70
N GLN A 319 7.39 10.11 5.78
CA GLN A 319 8.77 10.42 6.17
C GLN A 319 9.68 10.74 4.96
N GLY A 320 9.13 10.73 3.74
CA GLY A 320 9.86 11.04 2.50
C GLY A 320 10.58 9.84 1.87
N PHE A 321 10.42 8.64 2.44
CA PHE A 321 10.80 7.40 1.78
C PHE A 321 9.86 7.13 0.61
N THR A 322 10.40 6.59 -0.49
CA THR A 322 9.63 6.30 -1.70
C THR A 322 10.26 5.12 -2.41
N THR A 323 9.69 4.67 -3.53
CA THR A 323 10.35 3.67 -4.40
C THR A 323 11.73 4.08 -4.91
N TYR A 324 12.11 5.35 -4.76
CA TYR A 324 13.41 5.90 -5.18
C TYR A 324 14.33 6.25 -4.01
N ASN A 325 13.79 6.29 -2.79
CA ASN A 325 14.51 6.59 -1.57
C ASN A 325 14.18 5.49 -0.57
N ASP A 326 15.06 4.51 -0.47
CA ASP A 326 14.87 3.36 0.40
C ASP A 326 14.84 3.75 1.88
N VAL A 327 14.11 2.94 2.63
CA VAL A 327 13.96 3.08 4.07
C VAL A 327 15.29 2.75 4.76
N THR A 328 15.75 3.61 5.66
CA THR A 328 17.02 3.46 6.39
C THR A 328 16.89 2.75 7.73
N TYR A 329 15.67 2.57 8.24
CA TYR A 329 15.38 1.84 9.48
C TYR A 329 14.05 1.08 9.39
N PRO A 330 13.94 -0.11 9.99
CA PRO A 330 12.72 -0.90 9.96
C PRO A 330 11.57 -0.18 10.68
N LEU A 331 10.41 -0.15 10.03
CA LEU A 331 9.15 0.31 10.61
C LEU A 331 8.32 -0.90 11.06
N VAL A 332 7.71 -0.81 12.24
CA VAL A 332 6.91 -1.88 12.83
C VAL A 332 5.49 -1.39 13.08
N ALA A 333 4.53 -2.23 12.72
CA ALA A 333 3.12 -2.07 13.03
C ALA A 333 2.62 -3.33 13.73
N GLN A 334 1.62 -3.15 14.59
CA GLN A 334 0.85 -4.22 15.20
C GLN A 334 -0.57 -4.13 14.66
N THR A 335 -1.21 -5.26 14.42
CA THR A 335 -2.59 -5.33 13.95
C THR A 335 -3.27 -6.46 14.68
N VAL A 336 -4.47 -6.19 15.18
CA VAL A 336 -5.33 -7.16 15.86
C VAL A 336 -6.62 -7.22 15.07
N ILE A 337 -7.04 -8.43 14.70
CA ILE A 337 -8.28 -8.64 13.95
C ILE A 337 -9.28 -9.33 14.87
N THR A 338 -10.51 -8.84 14.87
CA THR A 338 -11.56 -9.40 15.71
C THR A 338 -12.94 -9.24 15.08
N ASN A 339 -13.82 -10.19 15.39
CA ASN A 339 -15.25 -10.08 15.16
C ASN A 339 -16.04 -9.73 16.45
N GLY A 340 -15.34 -9.25 17.49
CA GLY A 340 -15.92 -8.96 18.81
C GLY A 340 -15.92 -10.15 19.78
N GLN A 341 -15.77 -11.39 19.29
CA GLN A 341 -15.70 -12.60 20.12
C GLN A 341 -14.33 -13.30 20.02
N LEU A 342 -13.86 -13.50 18.79
CA LEU A 342 -12.57 -14.11 18.47
C LEU A 342 -11.56 -13.01 18.14
N TRP A 343 -10.32 -13.22 18.56
CA TRP A 343 -9.23 -12.25 18.40
C TRP A 343 -8.03 -12.97 17.79
N SER A 344 -7.44 -12.37 16.75
CA SER A 344 -6.28 -12.87 16.01
C SER A 344 -5.20 -11.81 15.85
#